data_AF-A0A314Z371-F1
#
_entry.id   AF-A0A314Z371-F1
#
_cell.length_a   1.000
_cell.length_b   1.000
_cell.length_c   1.000
_cell.angle_alpha   90.00
_cell.angle_beta   90.00
_cell.angle_gamma   90.00
#
_symmetry.space_group_name_H-M   'P 1'
#
loop_
_entity.id
_entity.type
_entity.pdbx_description
1 polymer ?
#
loop_
_entity_poly.entity_id
_entity_poly.type
_entity_poly.pdbx_seq_one_letter_code
_entity_poly.pdbx_strand_id
1 'polypeptide(L)'
;MIQHSLSGNGTPARKGKIDVYLFSLIDEDAKSIAPGNFERHWGLFEYDGKPKYNLDLTGSLENKGLAAVEDVDYMLKRWCVLDKDAKDLEVLAKSIDFACTLSDCTALGYGCSCNNLSLQGNASYAFNMYYQVNSQKSWTCDFSGLAVVTDENPSVGDCQFPVMISYGGPSVWPSRGLAHMVMKIVGGYLLYLILL
;
A
#
# COMPACT_ATOMS: atom_id res chain seq x y z
N MET A 1 4.20 -11.48 23.37
CA MET A 1 3.93 -12.77 22.70
C MET A 1 5.22 -13.40 22.17
N ILE A 2 5.96 -12.74 21.26
CA ILE A 2 7.21 -13.28 20.67
C ILE A 2 8.20 -13.79 21.73
N GLN A 3 8.51 -12.99 22.75
CA GLN A 3 9.40 -13.43 23.84
C GLN A 3 8.93 -14.70 24.55
N HIS A 4 7.62 -14.83 24.76
CA HIS A 4 7.04 -16.00 25.40
C HIS A 4 7.20 -17.24 24.51
N SER A 5 6.95 -17.11 23.21
CA SER A 5 7.15 -18.19 22.23
C SER A 5 8.62 -18.64 22.18
N LEU A 6 9.57 -17.69 22.25
CA LEU A 6 11.00 -17.97 22.25
C LEU A 6 11.54 -18.53 23.58
N SER A 7 10.80 -18.35 24.69
CA SER A 7 11.25 -18.81 26.02
C SER A 7 11.36 -20.34 26.16
N GLY A 8 10.70 -21.11 25.28
CA GLY A 8 10.64 -22.57 25.37
C GLY A 8 9.73 -23.11 26.48
N ASN A 9 9.01 -22.25 27.19
CA ASN A 9 8.07 -22.68 28.24
C ASN A 9 6.79 -23.32 27.67
N GLY A 10 6.38 -22.90 26.47
CA GLY A 10 5.13 -23.32 25.85
C GLY A 10 3.90 -22.78 26.59
N THR A 11 2.74 -23.34 26.27
CA THR A 11 1.46 -22.95 26.89
C THR A 11 1.11 -23.86 28.07
N PRO A 12 0.12 -23.51 28.92
CA PRO A 12 -0.40 -24.42 29.93
C PRO A 12 -0.81 -25.79 29.37
N ALA A 13 -1.40 -25.83 28.17
CA ALA A 13 -1.86 -27.05 27.52
C ALA A 13 -0.76 -27.83 26.76
N ARG A 14 0.27 -27.14 26.27
CA ARG A 14 1.42 -27.76 25.58
C ARG A 14 2.72 -27.13 26.07
N LYS A 15 3.35 -27.81 27.03
CA LYS A 15 4.64 -27.41 27.62
C LYS A 15 5.79 -27.61 26.63
N GLY A 16 6.86 -26.84 26.82
CA GLY A 16 8.08 -26.95 26.02
C GLY A 16 8.07 -26.06 24.78
N LYS A 17 9.01 -26.28 23.87
CA LYS A 17 9.11 -25.51 22.63
C LYS A 17 7.84 -25.68 21.79
N ILE A 18 7.36 -24.56 21.24
CA ILE A 18 6.21 -24.51 20.35
C ILE A 18 6.64 -23.94 19.00
N ASP A 19 6.08 -24.51 17.93
CA ASP A 19 6.24 -23.98 16.59
C ASP A 19 5.22 -22.85 16.40
N VAL A 20 5.67 -21.72 15.87
CA VAL A 20 4.84 -20.55 15.60
C VAL A 20 4.87 -20.27 14.11
N TYR A 21 3.70 -20.12 13.52
CA TYR A 21 3.53 -19.82 12.11
C TYR A 21 3.00 -18.41 11.94
N LEU A 22 3.50 -17.70 10.93
CA LEU A 22 2.96 -16.42 10.51
C LEU A 22 1.79 -16.69 9.55
N PHE A 23 0.63 -16.09 9.82
CA PHE A 23 -0.53 -16.25 8.94
C PHE A 23 -0.44 -15.35 7.71
N SER A 24 -0.12 -14.06 7.88
CA SER A 24 0.14 -13.19 6.74
C SER A 24 1.31 -12.25 6.97
N LEU A 25 2.13 -12.11 5.92
CA LEU A 25 3.21 -11.14 5.87
C LEU A 25 2.70 -9.78 5.41
N ILE A 26 1.88 -9.73 4.35
CA ILE A 26 1.41 -8.50 3.71
C ILE A 26 -0.12 -8.42 3.73
N ASP A 27 -0.66 -7.21 3.65
CA ASP A 27 -2.07 -7.02 3.34
C ASP A 27 -2.36 -7.45 1.89
N GLU A 28 -3.47 -8.15 1.68
CA GLU A 28 -3.81 -8.81 0.41
C GLU A 28 -5.12 -8.27 -0.15
N ASP A 29 -5.02 -7.34 -1.11
CA ASP A 29 -6.15 -6.66 -1.77
C ASP A 29 -7.06 -7.60 -2.59
N ALA A 30 -6.58 -8.79 -2.95
CA ALA A 30 -7.35 -9.81 -3.69
C ALA A 30 -7.96 -10.91 -2.81
N LYS A 31 -7.73 -10.90 -1.49
CA LYS A 31 -8.28 -11.93 -0.58
C LYS A 31 -9.81 -11.79 -0.46
N SER A 32 -10.51 -12.90 -0.26
CA SER A 32 -11.97 -12.89 -0.07
C SER A 32 -12.36 -12.14 1.20
N ILE A 33 -13.37 -11.28 1.09
CA ILE A 33 -13.94 -10.52 2.23
C ILE A 33 -15.22 -11.15 2.77
N ALA A 34 -15.59 -12.36 2.33
CA ALA A 34 -16.81 -13.03 2.79
C ALA A 34 -16.88 -13.21 4.33
N PRO A 35 -15.77 -13.49 5.05
CA PRO A 35 -15.77 -13.46 6.53
C PRO A 35 -15.86 -12.05 7.13
N GLY A 36 -15.47 -11.02 6.38
CA GLY A 36 -15.54 -9.62 6.77
C GLY A 36 -14.49 -8.75 6.07
N ASN A 37 -14.69 -7.43 6.12
CA ASN A 37 -13.80 -6.43 5.49
C ASN A 37 -12.36 -6.50 6.01
N PHE A 38 -12.15 -6.99 7.24
CA PHE A 38 -10.84 -7.06 7.88
C PHE A 38 -9.92 -8.13 7.29
N GLU A 39 -10.44 -9.10 6.52
CA GLU A 39 -9.66 -10.25 6.04
C GLU A 39 -8.44 -9.84 5.22
N ARG A 40 -8.52 -8.75 4.47
CA ARG A 40 -7.42 -8.23 3.64
C ARG A 40 -6.30 -7.56 4.45
N HIS A 41 -6.51 -7.33 5.74
CA HIS A 41 -5.72 -6.40 6.57
C HIS A 41 -4.95 -7.07 7.72
N TRP A 42 -4.68 -8.38 7.61
CA TRP A 42 -3.95 -9.17 8.62
C TRP A 42 -2.42 -9.13 8.49
N GLY A 43 -1.88 -8.46 7.47
CA GLY A 43 -0.45 -8.40 7.22
C GLY A 43 0.32 -7.68 8.32
N LEU A 44 1.57 -8.10 8.53
CA LEU A 44 2.55 -7.32 9.30
C LEU A 44 3.01 -6.07 8.55
N PHE A 45 2.89 -6.12 7.23
CA PHE A 45 3.19 -5.05 6.30
C PHE A 45 1.95 -4.65 5.50
N GLU A 46 1.89 -3.40 5.07
CA GLU A 46 0.94 -2.93 4.05
C GLU A 46 1.25 -3.56 2.68
N TYR A 47 0.42 -3.28 1.69
CA TYR A 47 0.56 -3.78 0.30
C TYR A 47 1.91 -3.41 -0.34
N ASP A 48 2.56 -2.35 0.13
CA ASP A 48 3.83 -1.82 -0.38
C ASP A 48 5.04 -2.22 0.48
N GLY A 49 4.86 -3.08 1.48
CA GLY A 49 5.95 -3.52 2.35
C GLY A 49 6.31 -2.53 3.45
N LYS A 50 5.50 -1.50 3.72
CA LYS A 50 5.63 -0.67 4.93
C LYS A 50 5.17 -1.42 6.17
N PRO A 51 5.92 -1.37 7.28
CA PRO A 51 5.56 -2.09 8.50
C PRO A 51 4.39 -1.42 9.23
N LYS A 52 3.39 -2.22 9.61
CA LYS A 52 2.17 -1.75 10.31
C LYS A 52 2.32 -1.70 11.82
N TYR A 53 3.20 -2.53 12.37
CA TYR A 53 3.36 -2.71 13.81
C TYR A 53 4.81 -2.50 14.23
N ASN A 54 5.00 -1.88 15.39
CA ASN A 54 6.30 -1.89 16.05
C ASN A 54 6.54 -3.29 16.65
N LEU A 55 7.14 -4.16 15.83
CA LEU A 55 7.35 -5.57 16.14
C LEU A 55 8.82 -5.95 16.00
N ASP A 56 9.40 -6.48 17.08
CA ASP A 56 10.74 -7.07 17.11
C ASP A 56 10.64 -8.60 17.07
N LEU A 57 11.01 -9.19 15.93
CA LEU A 57 10.98 -10.64 15.73
C LEU A 57 12.09 -11.39 16.48
N THR A 58 13.12 -10.69 16.97
CA THR A 58 14.21 -11.30 17.73
C THR A 58 13.84 -11.54 19.20
N GLY A 59 12.86 -10.78 19.71
CA GLY A 59 12.43 -10.83 21.11
C GLY A 59 13.44 -10.21 22.09
N SER A 60 14.43 -9.45 21.60
CA SER A 60 15.46 -8.82 22.43
C SER A 60 14.98 -7.55 23.14
N LEU A 61 13.83 -6.99 22.73
CA LEU A 61 13.29 -5.70 23.21
C LEU A 61 14.19 -4.51 22.87
N GLU A 62 15.06 -4.65 21.87
CA GLU A 62 15.92 -3.56 21.42
C GLU A 62 15.18 -2.52 20.56
N ASN A 63 13.84 -2.56 20.50
CA ASN A 63 12.99 -1.74 19.61
C ASN A 63 13.44 -1.78 18.14
N LYS A 64 14.03 -2.91 17.71
CA LYS A 64 14.31 -3.19 16.30
C LYS A 64 12.99 -3.54 15.62
N GLY A 65 12.28 -2.51 15.18
CA GLY A 65 11.05 -2.66 14.40
C GLY A 65 11.31 -3.40 13.08
N LEU A 66 10.22 -3.80 12.42
CA LEU A 66 10.28 -4.42 11.11
C LEU A 66 10.91 -3.45 10.09
N ALA A 67 11.80 -3.97 9.25
CA ALA A 67 12.41 -3.21 8.17
C ALA A 67 11.40 -3.04 7.02
N ALA A 68 11.20 -1.81 6.56
CA ALA A 68 10.40 -1.54 5.38
C ALA A 68 11.11 -2.02 4.10
N VAL A 69 10.33 -2.34 3.07
CA VAL A 69 10.89 -2.54 1.72
C VAL A 69 11.45 -1.22 1.20
N GLU A 70 12.67 -1.26 0.67
CA GLU A 70 13.34 -0.11 0.05
C GLU A 70 13.05 -0.04 -1.45
N ASP A 71 13.21 1.15 -2.03
CA ASP A 71 13.12 1.39 -3.47
C ASP A 71 11.79 0.90 -4.12
N VAL A 72 10.67 1.01 -3.40
CA VAL A 72 9.32 0.74 -3.93
C VAL A 72 8.98 1.77 -5.01
N ASP A 73 8.74 1.29 -6.23
CA ASP A 73 8.29 2.12 -7.35
C ASP A 73 6.77 2.25 -7.30
N TYR A 74 6.28 3.48 -7.17
CA TYR A 74 4.85 3.79 -7.18
C TYR A 74 4.46 4.36 -8.53
N MET A 75 3.19 4.24 -8.88
CA MET A 75 2.64 5.00 -9.99
C MET A 75 2.68 6.52 -9.72
N LEU A 76 2.30 7.32 -10.72
CA LEU A 76 2.25 8.77 -10.59
C LEU A 76 1.35 9.19 -9.42
N LYS A 77 1.77 10.25 -8.70
CA LYS A 77 1.03 10.83 -7.57
C LYS A 77 -0.17 11.62 -8.05
N ARG A 78 -1.20 10.90 -8.46
CA ARG A 78 -2.48 11.42 -8.94
C ARG A 78 -3.61 10.49 -8.53
N TRP A 79 -4.76 11.07 -8.29
CA TRP A 79 -5.94 10.40 -7.75
C TRP A 79 -7.15 10.67 -8.62
N CYS A 80 -8.07 9.73 -8.66
CA CYS A 80 -9.39 9.93 -9.25
C CYS A 80 -10.38 10.30 -8.15
N VAL A 81 -11.02 11.46 -8.26
CA VAL A 81 -11.94 11.99 -7.24
C VAL A 81 -13.28 12.35 -7.86
N LEU A 82 -14.34 12.38 -7.05
CA LEU A 82 -15.64 12.92 -7.47
C LEU A 82 -15.47 14.41 -7.77
N ASP A 83 -15.83 14.82 -8.99
CA ASP A 83 -15.82 16.21 -9.39
C ASP A 83 -16.84 17.00 -8.56
N LYS A 84 -16.37 18.06 -7.90
CA LYS A 84 -17.20 18.98 -7.12
C LYS A 84 -18.24 19.69 -7.97
N ASP A 85 -18.00 19.82 -9.27
CA ASP A 85 -18.86 20.51 -10.24
C ASP A 85 -19.79 19.53 -10.97
N ALA A 86 -19.75 18.23 -10.63
CA ALA A 86 -20.66 17.22 -11.16
C ALA A 86 -22.12 17.55 -10.82
N LYS A 87 -22.95 17.71 -11.86
CA LYS A 87 -24.34 18.18 -11.70
C LYS A 87 -25.36 17.06 -11.61
N ASP A 88 -25.12 15.95 -12.28
CA ASP A 88 -26.04 14.81 -12.34
C ASP A 88 -25.48 13.64 -11.54
N LEU A 89 -25.92 13.53 -10.27
CA LEU A 89 -25.51 12.47 -9.37
C LEU A 89 -26.44 11.24 -9.42
N GLU A 90 -27.38 11.16 -10.37
CA GLU A 90 -28.34 10.05 -10.46
C GLU A 90 -27.63 8.69 -10.54
N VAL A 91 -26.49 8.64 -11.24
CA VAL A 91 -25.69 7.43 -11.44
C VAL A 91 -24.56 7.26 -10.41
N LEU A 92 -24.46 8.14 -9.40
CA LEU A 92 -23.36 8.13 -8.44
C LEU A 92 -23.30 6.81 -7.64
N ALA A 93 -24.43 6.39 -7.06
CA ALA A 93 -24.48 5.17 -6.24
C ALA A 93 -24.06 3.93 -7.04
N LYS A 94 -24.51 3.82 -8.30
CA LYS A 94 -24.13 2.73 -9.22
C LYS A 94 -22.65 2.80 -9.61
N SER A 95 -22.11 4.01 -9.75
CA SER A 95 -20.69 4.22 -10.07
C SER A 95 -19.78 3.81 -8.92
N ILE A 96 -20.16 4.12 -7.68
CA ILE A 96 -19.47 3.68 -6.47
C ILE A 96 -19.52 2.15 -6.35
N ASP A 97 -20.70 1.54 -6.53
CA ASP A 97 -20.89 0.09 -6.48
C ASP A 97 -20.04 -0.64 -7.53
N PHE A 98 -20.02 -0.13 -8.76
CA PHE A 98 -19.16 -0.64 -9.84
C PHE A 98 -17.68 -0.57 -9.47
N ALA A 99 -17.22 0.59 -8.98
CA ALA A 99 -15.83 0.77 -8.56
C ALA A 99 -15.43 -0.24 -7.48
N CYS A 100 -16.27 -0.38 -6.45
CA CYS A 100 -16.01 -1.27 -5.30
C CYS A 100 -16.21 -2.75 -5.59
N THR A 101 -16.94 -3.11 -6.65
CA THR A 101 -16.99 -4.50 -7.15
C THR A 101 -15.68 -4.91 -7.82
N LEU A 102 -14.96 -3.96 -8.41
CA LEU A 102 -13.75 -4.20 -9.19
C LEU A 102 -12.46 -3.71 -8.49
N SER A 103 -12.54 -3.28 -7.23
CA SER A 103 -11.41 -2.81 -6.43
C SER A 103 -11.68 -2.96 -4.94
N ASP A 104 -10.68 -2.70 -4.08
CA ASP A 104 -10.83 -2.85 -2.63
C ASP A 104 -11.35 -1.58 -1.94
N CYS A 105 -12.65 -1.53 -1.67
CA CYS A 105 -13.27 -0.45 -0.88
C CYS A 105 -13.46 -0.78 0.61
N THR A 106 -12.83 -1.85 1.14
CA THR A 106 -13.08 -2.31 2.52
C THR A 106 -12.78 -1.24 3.58
N ALA A 107 -11.86 -0.30 3.31
CA ALA A 107 -11.54 0.83 4.17
C ALA A 107 -12.71 1.78 4.45
N LEU A 108 -13.75 1.79 3.60
CA LEU A 108 -14.97 2.59 3.79
C LEU A 108 -15.95 1.98 4.80
N GLY A 109 -15.75 0.70 5.17
CA GLY A 109 -16.64 -0.02 6.08
C GLY A 109 -16.78 0.63 7.46
N TYR A 110 -17.86 0.28 8.18
CA TYR A 110 -18.09 0.77 9.54
C TYR A 110 -16.91 0.46 10.47
N GLY A 111 -16.36 1.48 11.13
CA GLY A 111 -15.21 1.37 12.02
C GLY A 111 -13.84 1.19 11.32
N CYS A 112 -13.78 1.24 9.99
CA CYS A 112 -12.53 1.20 9.23
C CYS A 112 -11.86 2.59 9.12
N SER A 113 -10.64 2.64 8.60
CA SER A 113 -9.80 3.85 8.53
C SER A 113 -10.44 5.02 7.77
N CYS A 114 -11.28 4.74 6.78
CA CYS A 114 -11.96 5.74 5.96
C CYS A 114 -13.46 5.87 6.25
N ASN A 115 -13.93 5.38 7.40
CA ASN A 115 -15.36 5.37 7.72
C ASN A 115 -15.99 6.77 7.89
N ASN A 116 -15.19 7.77 8.28
CA ASN A 116 -15.67 9.11 8.61
C ASN A 116 -15.59 10.11 7.44
N LEU A 117 -15.45 9.62 6.21
CA LEU A 117 -15.47 10.49 5.03
C LEU A 117 -16.87 11.04 4.76
N SER A 118 -16.93 12.22 4.14
CA SER A 118 -18.18 12.74 3.56
C SER A 118 -18.66 11.87 2.39
N LEU A 119 -19.88 12.10 1.89
CA LEU A 119 -20.35 11.41 0.67
C LEU A 119 -19.38 11.60 -0.51
N GLN A 120 -18.87 12.83 -0.69
CA GLN A 120 -17.86 13.13 -1.70
C GLN A 120 -16.57 12.37 -1.44
N GLY A 121 -16.10 12.31 -0.18
CA GLY A 121 -14.90 11.55 0.18
C GLY A 121 -15.06 10.05 -0.10
N ASN A 122 -16.20 9.45 0.26
CA ASN A 122 -16.49 8.04 0.00
C ASN A 122 -16.49 7.73 -1.51
N ALA A 123 -17.14 8.58 -2.31
CA ALA A 123 -17.14 8.44 -3.77
C ALA A 123 -15.74 8.55 -4.35
N SER A 124 -14.98 9.57 -3.94
CA SER A 124 -13.60 9.78 -4.36
C SER A 124 -12.72 8.59 -3.99
N TYR A 125 -12.88 7.99 -2.80
CA TYR A 125 -12.09 6.84 -2.40
C TYR A 125 -12.37 5.65 -3.30
N ALA A 126 -13.64 5.33 -3.54
CA ALA A 126 -14.03 4.24 -4.43
C ALA A 126 -13.48 4.44 -5.86
N PHE A 127 -13.64 5.65 -6.41
CA PHE A 127 -13.13 6.00 -7.74
C PHE A 127 -11.61 5.89 -7.80
N ASN A 128 -10.90 6.35 -6.76
CA ASN A 128 -9.46 6.19 -6.70
C ASN A 128 -9.04 4.72 -6.65
N MET A 129 -9.68 3.89 -5.82
CA MET A 129 -9.34 2.46 -5.74
C MET A 129 -9.45 1.79 -7.11
N TYR A 130 -10.54 2.01 -7.83
CA TYR A 130 -10.72 1.50 -9.19
C TYR A 130 -9.68 2.07 -10.17
N TYR A 131 -9.42 3.37 -10.12
CA TYR A 131 -8.43 4.04 -10.96
C TYR A 131 -7.01 3.46 -10.78
N GLN A 132 -6.60 3.23 -9.53
CA GLN A 132 -5.27 2.72 -9.20
C GLN A 132 -5.11 1.25 -9.62
N VAL A 133 -6.05 0.36 -9.30
CA VAL A 133 -5.93 -1.07 -9.71
C VAL A 133 -5.98 -1.24 -11.24
N ASN A 134 -6.51 -0.26 -11.96
CA ASN A 134 -6.52 -0.24 -13.44
C ASN A 134 -5.37 0.59 -14.05
N SER A 135 -4.24 0.72 -13.36
CA SER A 135 -3.01 1.35 -13.86
C SER A 135 -3.18 2.81 -14.28
N GLN A 136 -4.09 3.54 -13.62
CA GLN A 136 -4.28 4.97 -13.84
C GLN A 136 -4.57 5.37 -15.30
N LYS A 137 -5.23 4.49 -16.06
CA LYS A 137 -5.60 4.75 -17.46
C LYS A 137 -6.56 5.95 -17.52
N SER A 138 -6.43 6.79 -18.53
CA SER A 138 -7.23 8.03 -18.61
C SER A 138 -8.74 7.77 -18.58
N TRP A 139 -9.21 6.68 -19.18
CA TRP A 139 -10.62 6.32 -19.23
C TRP A 139 -11.14 5.62 -17.97
N THR A 140 -10.30 5.32 -16.98
CA THR A 140 -10.74 4.68 -15.72
C THR A 140 -11.11 5.71 -14.64
N CYS A 141 -11.00 7.00 -14.96
CA CYS A 141 -11.46 8.11 -14.16
C CYS A 141 -12.44 8.99 -14.95
N ASP A 142 -13.59 8.42 -15.30
CA ASP A 142 -14.67 9.14 -16.00
C ASP A 142 -15.99 9.00 -15.23
N PHE A 143 -16.40 7.76 -14.96
CA PHE A 143 -17.64 7.44 -14.20
C PHE A 143 -18.87 8.19 -14.73
N SER A 144 -19.05 8.24 -16.05
CA SER A 144 -20.10 9.01 -16.74
C SER A 144 -19.96 10.53 -16.55
N GLY A 145 -18.72 11.02 -16.54
CA GLY A 145 -18.40 12.43 -16.29
C GLY A 145 -18.52 12.88 -14.83
N LEU A 146 -18.65 11.95 -13.88
CA LEU A 146 -18.71 12.25 -12.46
C LEU A 146 -17.34 12.49 -11.83
N ALA A 147 -16.27 11.95 -12.43
CA ALA A 147 -14.96 11.94 -11.81
C ALA A 147 -13.93 12.74 -12.59
N VAL A 148 -12.92 13.23 -11.87
CA VAL A 148 -11.79 13.97 -12.43
C VAL A 148 -10.49 13.51 -11.78
N VAL A 149 -9.40 13.55 -12.57
CA VAL A 149 -8.06 13.29 -12.05
C VAL A 149 -7.52 14.55 -11.38
N THR A 150 -6.92 14.40 -10.21
CA THR A 150 -6.24 15.48 -9.48
C THR A 150 -4.86 15.05 -9.02
N ASP A 151 -3.93 16.00 -8.96
CA ASP A 151 -2.60 15.82 -8.34
C ASP A 151 -2.61 16.27 -6.86
N GLU A 152 -3.74 16.76 -6.36
CA GLU A 152 -3.93 17.11 -4.95
C GLU A 152 -4.28 15.85 -4.14
N ASN A 153 -3.48 15.54 -3.12
CA ASN A 153 -3.71 14.37 -2.28
C ASN A 153 -5.01 14.52 -1.47
N PRO A 154 -6.04 13.67 -1.68
CA PRO A 154 -7.33 13.78 -1.01
C PRO A 154 -7.39 13.06 0.36
N SER A 155 -6.25 12.56 0.86
CA SER A 155 -6.19 11.86 2.16
C SER A 155 -6.54 12.77 3.34
N VAL A 156 -7.26 12.24 4.33
CA VAL A 156 -7.72 13.00 5.51
C VAL A 156 -7.50 12.18 6.78
N GLY A 157 -6.75 12.74 7.74
CA GLY A 157 -6.45 12.06 9.01
C GLY A 157 -5.79 10.70 8.77
N ASP A 158 -6.37 9.64 9.34
CA ASP A 158 -5.88 8.26 9.20
C ASP A 158 -6.38 7.59 7.90
N CYS A 159 -7.27 8.23 7.14
CA CYS A 159 -7.73 7.72 5.84
C CYS A 159 -6.75 8.13 4.74
N GLN A 160 -5.94 7.17 4.30
CA GLN A 160 -4.98 7.35 3.21
C GLN A 160 -5.60 6.89 1.89
N PHE A 161 -5.57 7.77 0.88
CA PHE A 161 -5.91 7.43 -0.49
C PHE A 161 -4.66 6.87 -1.19
N PRO A 162 -4.62 5.57 -1.50
CA PRO A 162 -3.40 4.95 -1.98
C PRO A 162 -3.05 5.37 -3.40
N VAL A 163 -1.76 5.30 -3.70
CA VAL A 163 -1.20 5.24 -5.06
C VAL A 163 -0.57 3.87 -5.18
N MET A 164 -1.06 3.03 -6.09
CA MET A 164 -0.61 1.64 -6.17
C MET A 164 0.82 1.52 -6.69
N ILE A 165 1.47 0.40 -6.36
CA ILE A 165 2.82 0.08 -6.84
C ILE A 165 2.82 -0.10 -8.37
N SER A 166 3.92 0.26 -9.00
CA SER A 166 4.15 0.15 -10.44
C SER A 166 4.50 -1.30 -10.80
N TYR A 167 3.61 -2.00 -11.52
CA TYR A 167 3.91 -3.33 -12.05
C TYR A 167 4.44 -3.22 -13.48
N GLY A 168 5.74 -3.47 -13.68
CA GLY A 168 6.31 -3.77 -15.00
C GLY A 168 6.60 -2.59 -15.95
N GLY A 169 6.95 -1.41 -15.43
CA GLY A 169 7.64 -0.38 -16.21
C GLY A 169 9.18 -0.52 -16.09
N PRO A 170 9.99 -0.14 -17.09
CA PRO A 170 11.42 -0.01 -16.87
C PRO A 170 11.59 1.04 -15.78
N SER A 171 12.36 0.71 -14.74
CA SER A 171 12.86 1.70 -13.81
C SER A 171 13.48 2.83 -14.63
N VAL A 172 12.83 3.99 -14.64
CA VAL A 172 13.37 5.21 -15.28
C VAL A 172 14.62 5.67 -14.51
N TRP A 173 14.85 5.11 -13.33
CA TRP A 173 16.14 5.21 -12.67
C TRP A 173 17.17 4.26 -13.28
N PRO A 174 18.36 4.75 -13.67
CA PRO A 174 19.48 3.89 -13.95
C PRO A 174 19.65 2.99 -12.73
N SER A 175 19.59 1.68 -12.93
CA SER A 175 19.90 0.71 -11.87
C SER A 175 21.10 1.22 -11.09
N ARG A 176 20.93 1.40 -9.77
CA ARG A 176 22.00 1.92 -8.89
C ARG A 176 23.31 1.17 -9.12
N GLY A 177 23.26 -0.10 -9.51
CA GLY A 177 24.42 -0.89 -9.95
C GLY A 177 25.21 -0.28 -11.11
N LEU A 178 24.54 0.20 -12.18
CA LEU A 178 25.21 0.82 -13.32
C LEU A 178 25.81 2.18 -12.94
N ALA A 179 25.05 3.03 -12.23
CA ALA A 179 25.56 4.33 -11.77
C ALA A 179 26.75 4.18 -10.81
N HIS A 180 26.68 3.22 -9.88
CA HIS A 180 27.76 2.93 -8.93
C HIS A 180 28.97 2.30 -9.63
N MET A 181 28.76 1.47 -10.66
CA MET A 181 29.84 0.93 -11.49
C MET A 181 30.54 2.03 -12.29
N VAL A 182 29.78 2.93 -12.92
CA VAL A 182 30.32 4.09 -13.66
C VAL A 182 31.10 5.01 -12.73
N MET A 183 30.56 5.33 -11.55
CA MET A 183 31.26 6.17 -10.56
C MET A 183 32.56 5.53 -10.08
N LYS A 184 32.62 4.21 -9.90
CA LYS A 184 33.86 3.49 -9.57
C LYS A 184 34.88 3.51 -10.71
N ILE A 185 34.44 3.34 -11.95
CA ILE A 185 35.32 3.36 -13.13
C ILE A 185 35.91 4.76 -13.32
N VAL A 186 35.06 5.79 -13.28
CA VAL A 186 35.48 7.19 -13.42
C VAL A 186 36.40 7.60 -12.27
N GLY A 187 36.05 7.26 -11.03
CA GLY A 187 36.89 7.52 -9.86
C GLY A 187 38.25 6.80 -9.93
N GLY A 188 38.28 5.54 -10.39
CA GLY A 188 39.51 4.78 -10.60
C GLY A 188 40.40 5.37 -11.69
N TYR A 189 39.81 5.84 -12.80
CA TYR A 189 40.55 6.45 -13.90
C TYR A 189 41.13 7.82 -13.52
N LEU A 190 40.37 8.62 -12.76
CA LEU A 190 40.85 9.89 -12.19
C LEU A 190 42.01 9.67 -11.21
N LEU A 191 41.91 8.67 -10.33
CA LEU A 191 43.01 8.31 -9.42
C LEU A 191 44.26 7.86 -10.19
N TYR A 192 44.10 7.09 -11.26
CA TYR A 192 45.22 6.69 -12.13
C TYR A 192 45.90 7.88 -12.80
N LEU A 193 45.13 8.86 -13.30
CA LEU A 193 45.67 10.08 -13.91
C LEU A 193 46.34 11.03 -12.92
N ILE A 194 45.97 10.99 -11.63
CA ILE A 194 46.62 11.77 -10.57
C ILE A 194 47.94 11.12 -10.11
N LEU A 195 48.10 9.81 -10.32
CA LEU A 195 49.28 9.03 -9.89
C LEU A 195 50.33 8.84 -11.01
N LEU A 196 50.09 9.38 -12.20
CA LEU A 196 51.05 9.49 -13.31
C LEU A 196 51.63 10.91 -13.38
#